data_AF-U5C222-F1
#
_entry.id   AF-U5C222-F1
#
_cell.length_a   1.000
_cell.length_b   1.000
_cell.length_c   1.000
_cell.angle_alpha   90.00
_cell.angle_beta   90.00
_cell.angle_gamma   90.00
#
_symmetry.space_group_name_H-M   'P 1'
#
loop_
_entity.id
_entity.type
_entity.pdbx_description
1 polymer ?
#
loop_
_entity_poly.entity_id
_entity_poly.type
_entity_poly.pdbx_seq_one_letter_code
_entity_poly.pdbx_strand_id
1 'polypeptide(L)'
;MLIEPKKANEILRKAGSTNFINYAEITFRIIPALGLILSADNSKYPDIFKIFGWFMLCTSLVLYFVPRQLHHKFSLKAADILKPLYFQLISPFAFIIGTLLIYSII
;
A
#
# COMPACT_ATOMS: atom_id res chain seq x y z
N MET A 1 -9.40 -2.49 9.34
CA MET A 1 -10.42 -1.91 8.44
C MET A 1 -11.77 -2.61 8.57
N LEU A 2 -11.82 -3.96 8.64
CA LEU A 2 -13.08 -4.72 8.72
C LEU A 2 -13.90 -4.46 10.01
N ILE A 3 -13.25 -4.52 11.18
CA ILE A 3 -13.94 -4.49 12.49
C ILE A 3 -14.10 -3.05 13.00
N GLU A 4 -13.05 -2.23 12.88
CA GLU A 4 -13.05 -0.84 13.33
C GLU A 4 -12.62 0.11 12.20
N PRO A 5 -13.54 0.44 11.28
CA PRO A 5 -13.22 1.31 10.13
C PRO A 5 -12.95 2.77 10.54
N LYS A 6 -13.49 3.23 11.68
CA LYS A 6 -13.26 4.60 12.19
C LYS A 6 -11.80 4.81 12.62
N LYS A 7 -11.22 3.87 13.37
CA LYS A 7 -9.78 3.91 13.74
C LYS A 7 -8.90 3.84 12.49
N ALA A 8 -9.29 3.05 11.48
CA ALA A 8 -8.54 2.98 10.22
C ALA A 8 -8.55 4.33 9.47
N ASN A 9 -9.67 5.04 9.47
CA ASN A 9 -9.75 6.39 8.89
C ASN A 9 -8.89 7.38 9.70
N GLU A 10 -8.93 7.35 11.03
CA GLU A 10 -8.07 8.21 11.86
C GLU A 10 -6.57 7.98 11.63
N ILE A 11 -6.15 6.73 11.39
CA ILE A 11 -4.77 6.40 11.01
C ILE A 11 -4.45 6.99 9.63
N LEU A 12 -5.37 6.87 8.67
CA LEU A 12 -5.21 7.46 7.33
C LEU A 12 -5.05 8.99 7.39
N ARG A 13 -5.82 9.69 8.25
CA ARG A 13 -5.69 11.15 8.46
C ARG A 13 -4.32 11.56 8.99
N LYS A 14 -3.61 10.66 9.68
CA LYS A 14 -2.26 10.90 10.20
C LYS A 14 -1.17 10.63 9.17
N ALA A 15 -1.48 10.04 8.02
CA ALA A 15 -0.52 9.82 6.94
C ALA A 15 0.04 11.15 6.41
N GLY A 16 1.35 11.21 6.18
CA GLY A 16 2.07 12.43 5.77
C GLY A 16 2.15 13.53 6.85
N SER A 17 1.64 13.31 8.06
CA SER A 17 1.61 14.34 9.13
C SER A 17 2.99 14.65 9.70
N THR A 18 4.00 13.80 9.52
CA THR A 18 5.42 14.04 9.85
C THR A 18 6.33 13.50 8.75
N ASN A 19 7.58 14.01 8.65
CA ASN A 19 8.57 13.46 7.72
C ASN A 19 8.83 11.98 8.02
N PHE A 20 8.89 11.62 9.30
CA PHE A 20 9.07 10.25 9.74
C PHE A 20 7.94 9.34 9.24
N ILE A 21 6.68 9.73 9.39
CA ILE A 21 5.54 8.93 8.91
C ILE A 21 5.58 8.76 7.39
N ASN A 22 5.88 9.83 6.65
CA ASN A 22 5.94 9.76 5.18
C ASN A 22 7.04 8.81 4.71
N TYR A 23 8.27 8.98 5.21
CA TYR A 23 9.38 8.13 4.79
C TYR A 23 9.26 6.70 5.32
N ALA A 24 8.71 6.50 6.52
CA ALA A 24 8.44 5.16 7.04
C ALA A 24 7.39 4.45 6.17
N GLU A 25 6.29 5.10 5.81
CA GLU A 25 5.24 4.53 4.95
C GLU A 25 5.81 4.09 3.59
N ILE A 26 6.58 4.96 2.93
CA ILE A 26 7.17 4.63 1.63
C ILE A 26 8.21 3.50 1.80
N THR A 27 9.02 3.51 2.86
CA THR A 27 9.97 2.42 3.14
C THR A 27 9.25 1.09 3.36
N PHE A 28 8.17 1.09 4.16
CA PHE A 28 7.35 -0.11 4.39
C PHE A 28 6.69 -0.62 3.12
N ARG A 29 6.42 0.24 2.14
CA ARG A 29 5.91 -0.15 0.81
C ARG A 29 7.00 -0.71 -0.10
N ILE A 30 8.23 -0.24 0.00
CA ILE A 30 9.35 -0.75 -0.80
C ILE A 30 9.70 -2.20 -0.43
N ILE A 31 9.60 -2.58 0.85
CA ILE A 31 9.89 -3.95 1.31
C ILE A 31 9.09 -5.02 0.53
N PRO A 32 7.74 -4.98 0.48
CA PRO A 32 6.97 -5.94 -0.30
C PRO A 32 7.18 -5.80 -1.82
N ALA A 33 7.46 -4.59 -2.33
CA ALA A 33 7.79 -4.41 -3.74
C ALA A 33 9.06 -5.18 -4.13
N LEU A 34 10.12 -5.09 -3.32
CA LEU A 34 11.34 -5.88 -3.49
C LEU A 34 11.07 -7.36 -3.28
N GLY A 35 10.26 -7.74 -2.30
CA GLY A 35 9.84 -9.12 -2.09
C GLY A 35 9.20 -9.73 -3.35
N LEU A 36 8.29 -9.00 -4.01
CA LEU A 36 7.68 -9.45 -5.26
C LEU A 36 8.70 -9.63 -6.39
N ILE A 37 9.65 -8.71 -6.54
CA ILE A 37 10.69 -8.80 -7.59
C ILE A 37 11.61 -10.00 -7.35
N LEU A 38 12.08 -10.19 -6.11
CA LEU A 38 13.01 -11.26 -5.75
C LEU A 38 12.36 -12.64 -5.79
N SER A 39 11.09 -12.75 -5.40
CA SER A 39 10.33 -14.01 -5.47
C SER A 39 9.77 -14.31 -6.85
N ALA A 40 9.90 -13.40 -7.82
CA ALA A 40 9.29 -13.56 -9.13
C ALA A 40 9.79 -14.82 -9.86
N ASP A 41 11.11 -15.05 -9.87
CA ASP A 41 11.71 -16.19 -10.59
C ASP A 41 11.32 -17.56 -9.99
N ASN A 42 10.92 -17.57 -8.71
CA ASN A 42 10.43 -18.77 -8.02
C ASN A 42 8.89 -18.90 -8.03
N SER A 43 8.17 -17.90 -8.56
CA SER A 43 6.71 -17.90 -8.56
C SER A 43 6.11 -18.60 -9.78
N LYS A 44 4.88 -19.08 -9.65
CA LYS A 44 4.09 -19.63 -10.77
C LYS A 44 3.79 -18.61 -11.87
N TYR A 45 3.90 -17.31 -11.58
CA TYR A 45 3.58 -16.20 -12.47
C TYR A 45 4.67 -15.12 -12.45
N PRO A 46 5.88 -15.41 -12.97
CA PRO A 46 7.06 -14.55 -12.84
C PRO A 46 6.85 -13.16 -13.46
N ASP A 47 6.19 -13.07 -14.61
CA ASP A 47 5.94 -11.80 -15.30
C ASP A 47 5.03 -10.87 -14.49
N ILE A 48 3.98 -11.42 -13.88
CA ILE A 48 3.04 -10.67 -13.04
C ILE A 48 3.80 -10.11 -11.83
N PHE A 49 4.58 -10.93 -11.14
CA PHE A 49 5.36 -10.53 -9.98
C PHE A 49 6.39 -9.43 -10.33
N LYS A 50 7.10 -9.56 -11.47
CA LYS A 50 8.04 -8.53 -11.94
C LYS A 50 7.33 -7.23 -12.26
N ILE A 51 6.25 -7.25 -13.05
CA ILE A 51 5.53 -6.04 -13.46
C ILE A 51 4.98 -5.30 -12.23
N PHE A 52 4.27 -6.00 -11.35
CA PHE A 52 3.69 -5.39 -10.16
C PHE A 52 4.76 -4.92 -9.17
N GLY A 53 5.82 -5.71 -8.95
CA GLY A 53 6.93 -5.35 -8.09
C GLY A 53 7.66 -4.10 -8.57
N TRP A 54 8.04 -4.04 -9.86
CA TRP A 54 8.68 -2.87 -10.45
C TRP A 54 7.77 -1.65 -10.46
N PHE A 55 6.50 -1.80 -10.83
CA PHE A 55 5.54 -0.71 -10.77
C PHE A 55 5.42 -0.13 -9.34
N MET A 56 5.32 -1.00 -8.34
CA MET A 56 5.23 -0.61 -6.94
C MET A 56 6.51 0.07 -6.44
N LEU A 57 7.68 -0.42 -6.86
CA LEU A 57 8.98 0.17 -6.52
C LEU A 57 9.15 1.55 -7.16
N CYS A 58 8.96 1.67 -8.47
CA CYS A 58 9.10 2.93 -9.20
C CYS A 58 8.16 4.00 -8.67
N THR A 59 6.89 3.67 -8.46
CA THR A 59 5.93 4.63 -7.89
C THR A 59 6.34 5.08 -6.50
N SER A 60 6.84 4.17 -5.64
CA SER A 60 7.33 4.52 -4.31
C SER A 60 8.53 5.47 -4.36
N LEU A 61 9.47 5.25 -5.28
CA LEU A 61 10.60 6.16 -5.49
C LEU A 61 10.15 7.54 -5.96
N VAL A 62 9.17 7.64 -6.85
CA VAL A 62 8.61 8.94 -7.26
C VAL A 62 8.02 9.67 -6.04
N LEU A 63 7.31 8.96 -5.15
CA LEU A 63 6.73 9.57 -3.95
C LEU A 63 7.76 10.12 -2.96
N TYR A 64 9.03 9.66 -3.00
CA TYR A 64 10.11 10.29 -2.22
C TYR A 64 10.39 11.72 -2.67
N PHE A 65 10.20 12.02 -3.96
CA PHE A 65 10.43 13.34 -4.54
C PHE A 65 9.21 14.26 -4.45
N VAL A 66 8.02 13.71 -4.18
CA VAL A 66 6.80 14.51 -4.05
C VAL A 66 6.81 15.23 -2.69
N PRO A 67 6.53 16.54 -2.66
CA PRO A 67 6.55 17.30 -1.42
C PRO A 67 5.50 16.79 -0.43
N ARG A 68 5.94 16.53 0.82
CA ARG A 68 5.10 16.00 1.91
C ARG A 68 3.78 16.75 2.12
N GLN A 69 3.76 18.07 1.89
CA GLN A 69 2.55 18.86 2.05
C GLN A 69 1.43 18.42 1.10
N LEU A 70 1.77 17.95 -0.11
CA LEU A 70 0.81 17.38 -1.05
C LEU A 70 0.32 16.02 -0.58
N HIS A 71 1.23 15.17 -0.09
CA HIS A 71 0.88 13.87 0.50
C HIS A 71 -0.08 13.99 1.67
N HIS A 72 0.20 14.90 2.61
CA HIS A 72 -0.67 15.09 3.77
C HIS A 72 -2.05 15.64 3.37
N LYS A 73 -2.09 16.62 2.45
CA LYS A 73 -3.37 17.14 1.91
C LYS A 73 -4.15 16.07 1.15
N PHE A 74 -3.47 15.18 0.43
CA PHE A 74 -4.10 14.06 -0.25
C PHE A 74 -4.70 13.08 0.76
N SER A 75 -3.97 12.70 1.81
CA SER A 75 -4.46 11.79 2.84
C SER A 75 -5.67 12.34 3.60
N LEU A 76 -5.71 13.66 3.88
CA LEU A 76 -6.90 14.31 4.46
C LEU A 76 -8.11 14.25 3.51
N LYS A 77 -7.92 14.60 2.23
CA LYS A 77 -9.00 14.50 1.23
C LYS A 77 -9.51 13.08 1.07
N ALA A 78 -8.62 12.10 0.99
CA ALA A 78 -8.97 10.70 0.88
C ALA A 78 -9.75 10.21 2.11
N ALA A 79 -9.30 10.59 3.31
CA ALA A 79 -9.98 10.28 4.57
C ALA A 79 -11.40 10.86 4.67
N ASP A 80 -11.63 12.06 4.16
CA ASP A 80 -12.96 12.68 4.15
C ASP A 80 -13.89 12.04 3.09
N ILE A 81 -13.36 11.54 1.98
CA ILE A 81 -14.12 10.84 0.93
C ILE A 81 -14.44 9.39 1.34
N LEU A 82 -13.49 8.70 1.99
CA LEU A 82 -13.60 7.29 2.36
C LEU A 82 -14.52 7.09 3.57
N LYS A 83 -15.79 6.82 3.28
CA LYS A 83 -16.76 6.36 4.28
C LYS A 83 -16.32 5.03 4.92
N PRO A 84 -16.69 4.77 6.19
CA PRO A 84 -16.37 3.53 6.91
C PRO A 84 -16.72 2.24 6.14
N LEU A 85 -17.81 2.28 5.36
CA LEU A 85 -18.31 1.17 4.56
C LEU A 85 -17.35 0.76 3.44
N TYR A 86 -16.65 1.73 2.82
CA TYR A 86 -15.66 1.43 1.78
C TYR A 86 -14.44 0.69 2.34
N PHE A 87 -13.98 1.05 3.55
CA PHE A 87 -12.90 0.32 4.21
C PHE A 87 -13.27 -1.15 4.48
N GLN A 88 -14.52 -1.41 4.86
CA GLN A 88 -15.00 -2.76 5.10
C GLN A 88 -15.15 -3.56 3.80
N LEU A 89 -15.65 -2.94 2.73
CA LEU A 89 -15.77 -3.59 1.42
C LEU A 89 -14.42 -3.94 0.78
N ILE A 90 -13.40 -3.09 0.96
CA ILE A 90 -12.06 -3.32 0.41
C ILE A 90 -11.28 -4.38 1.22
N SER A 91 -11.59 -4.53 2.51
CA SER A 91 -10.93 -5.49 3.41
C SER A 91 -10.87 -6.93 2.87
N PRO A 92 -11.97 -7.57 2.43
CA PRO A 92 -11.92 -8.94 1.90
C PRO A 92 -11.06 -9.07 0.63
N PHE A 93 -11.01 -8.06 -0.24
CA PHE A 93 -10.14 -8.08 -1.41
C PHE A 93 -8.66 -8.12 -1.03
N ALA A 94 -8.27 -7.40 0.02
CA ALA A 94 -6.90 -7.44 0.52
C ALA A 94 -6.50 -8.85 0.99
N PHE A 95 -7.41 -9.57 1.66
CA PHE A 95 -7.17 -10.96 2.06
C PHE A 95 -7.05 -11.89 0.84
N ILE A 96 -7.96 -11.77 -0.13
CA ILE A 96 -7.92 -12.59 -1.35
C ILE A 96 -6.60 -12.40 -2.10
N ILE A 97 -6.18 -11.15 -2.32
CA ILE A 97 -4.92 -10.83 -3.00
C ILE A 97 -3.74 -11.39 -2.19
N GLY A 98 -3.72 -11.23 -0.88
CA GLY A 98 -2.67 -11.77 -0.01
C GLY A 98 -2.56 -13.29 -0.10
N THR A 99 -3.69 -14.00 -0.06
CA THR A 99 -3.71 -15.47 -0.20
C THR A 99 -3.24 -15.91 -1.59
N LEU A 100 -3.65 -15.21 -2.65
CA LEU A 100 -3.20 -15.49 -4.02
C LEU A 100 -1.69 -15.31 -4.18
N LEU A 101 -1.11 -14.27 -3.56
CA LEU A 101 0.34 -14.07 -3.58
C LEU A 101 1.08 -15.22 -2.90
N ILE A 102 0.62 -15.67 -1.73
CA ILE A 102 1.21 -16.81 -1.02
C ILE A 102 1.10 -18.09 -1.86
N TYR A 103 -0.08 -18.37 -2.43
CA TYR A 103 -0.31 -19.53 -3.30
C TYR A 103 0.52 -19.50 -4.59
N SER A 104 0.88 -18.31 -5.08
CA SER A 104 1.70 -18.16 -6.28
C SER A 104 3.18 -18.48 -6.03
N ILE A 105 3.63 -18.40 -4.78
CA ILE A 105 5.02 -18.66 -4.37
C ILE A 105 5.19 -20.12 -3.88
N ILE A 106 4.18 -20.70 -3.23
CA ILE A 106 4.15 -22.11 -2.77
C ILE A 106 3.74 -23.04 -3.91
#